data_AF-A0A7S4T6R9-F1
#
_entry.id   AF-A0A7S4T6R9-F1
#
_cell.length_a   1.000
_cell.length_b   1.000
_cell.length_c   1.000
_cell.angle_alpha   90.00
_cell.angle_beta   90.00
_cell.angle_gamma   90.00
#
_symmetry.space_group_name_H-M   'P 1'
#
loop_
_entity.id
_entity.type
_entity.pdbx_description
1 polymer ?
#
loop_
_entity_poly.entity_id
_entity_poly.type
_entity_poly.pdbx_seq_one_letter_code
_entity_poly.pdbx_strand_id
1 'polypeptide(L)'
;MSAATKGQMLDGSGVQNLVGMSDAQLAKLKDVYLITTLQDLALLDKADVDSILGTNTDTFVMRRKLMMVAEFIRKGGSLTSETTIQTIMTWGGTGRNPTNSASGHEDIPKERTPGKYAVKDQSGRATTIHKEDKIPVRNFFLLKHIADDGDDKLNLVGTMVQNVFDTNKYLLDEDVCDEDDCPKAFHFDYRFNDLMADEGSGFVKTRRVEKNETSTRTTFQISAPLDVDVIFDVFPFKAVTATLVVELSTTAEDKKRLRPNLLIAQKDKRNNVSVQRPYWARSKNFFSQVLWEHFNLDDDEENNEKAQEDLGGNKETEPKDQRGNNEKAQEDQGGNNEKAQEDQGEIKGKEQEDKGEIKERGLVSEIEKIISDKKKIEALKDKMDRTKNYDFITPFPKVEYLYNTKKDYCPKCQLTFYLIENGDSKLVAILAPMLLISILNTLNVFNNEEGGIDNVDYIANSATFALTAVFILPNIFSKANRTDLLTTNTAYVFLIFVGLSLSSFPEELVGTRGYAIAGVALLWSSFFIPLFACASFYVFTKTIRTGEINDFINDKDFKQFNYEVDNYKDKFYSVGEIADKEGVNTLYKSKERDKITHVTYRTKKCNINSFFGKVYQWVTKKDK
;
A
#
# COMPACT_ATOMS: atom_id res chain seq x y z
N MET A 1 -18.36 -18.99 -18.36
CA MET A 1 -19.83 -19.03 -18.14
C MET A 1 -20.41 -20.03 -19.12
N SER A 2 -21.24 -20.99 -18.68
CA SER A 2 -21.78 -21.99 -19.60
C SER A 2 -22.74 -21.35 -20.60
N ALA A 3 -22.83 -21.89 -21.82
CA ALA A 3 -23.77 -21.41 -22.83
C ALA A 3 -25.24 -21.49 -22.35
N ALA A 4 -25.54 -22.41 -21.43
CA ALA A 4 -26.87 -22.58 -20.85
C ALA A 4 -27.30 -21.44 -19.91
N THR A 5 -26.33 -20.72 -19.32
CA THR A 5 -26.60 -19.63 -18.38
C THR A 5 -26.74 -18.28 -19.09
N LYS A 6 -26.26 -18.19 -20.33
CA LYS A 6 -26.26 -16.96 -21.13
C LYS A 6 -27.67 -16.71 -21.69
N GLY A 7 -28.41 -15.77 -21.09
CA GLY A 7 -29.76 -15.38 -21.52
C GLY A 7 -30.91 -15.96 -20.69
N GLN A 8 -30.62 -16.73 -19.64
CA GLN A 8 -31.66 -17.15 -18.69
C GLN A 8 -32.14 -15.94 -17.89
N MET A 9 -33.42 -15.62 -18.04
CA MET A 9 -34.08 -14.56 -17.28
C MET A 9 -34.06 -14.90 -15.78
N LEU A 10 -33.97 -13.88 -14.95
CA LEU A 10 -33.99 -14.04 -13.50
C LEU A 10 -35.32 -14.65 -13.02
N ASP A 11 -36.41 -14.39 -13.75
CA ASP A 11 -37.71 -15.01 -13.54
C ASP A 11 -37.71 -16.49 -13.85
N GLY A 12 -38.15 -17.30 -12.88
CA GLY A 12 -38.21 -18.76 -13.02
C GLY A 12 -36.85 -19.46 -12.88
N SER A 13 -35.77 -18.73 -12.59
CA SER A 13 -34.41 -19.28 -12.44
C SER A 13 -34.15 -20.04 -11.12
N GLY A 14 -35.13 -20.08 -10.21
CA GLY A 14 -34.98 -20.68 -8.89
C GLY A 14 -34.14 -19.86 -7.89
N VAL A 15 -33.54 -18.73 -8.30
CA VAL A 15 -32.76 -17.83 -7.42
C VAL A 15 -33.55 -17.38 -6.21
N GLN A 16 -34.82 -17.03 -6.42
CA GLN A 16 -35.72 -16.60 -5.36
C GLN A 16 -35.85 -17.66 -4.26
N ASN A 17 -36.02 -18.93 -4.65
CA ASN A 17 -36.15 -20.06 -3.72
C ASN A 17 -34.81 -20.40 -3.03
N LEU A 18 -33.71 -20.33 -3.78
CA LEU A 18 -32.37 -20.59 -3.25
C LEU A 18 -31.96 -19.60 -2.16
N VAL A 19 -32.21 -18.31 -2.42
CA VAL A 19 -31.84 -17.22 -1.51
C VAL A 19 -32.89 -17.02 -0.41
N GLY A 20 -34.16 -17.31 -0.71
CA GLY A 20 -35.30 -17.03 0.17
C GLY A 20 -35.81 -15.59 0.04
N MET A 21 -35.79 -15.03 -1.17
CA MET A 21 -36.21 -13.65 -1.42
C MET A 21 -37.73 -13.54 -1.60
N SER A 22 -38.32 -12.43 -1.14
CA SER A 22 -39.70 -12.10 -1.48
C SER A 22 -39.83 -11.54 -2.89
N ASP A 23 -41.03 -11.58 -3.48
CA ASP A 23 -41.31 -11.01 -4.81
C ASP A 23 -40.95 -9.53 -4.88
N ALA A 24 -41.15 -8.78 -3.78
CA ALA A 24 -40.79 -7.37 -3.69
C ALA A 24 -39.28 -7.14 -3.74
N GLN A 25 -38.47 -8.03 -3.15
CA GLN A 25 -37.01 -7.94 -3.22
C GLN A 25 -36.50 -8.33 -4.61
N LEU A 26 -37.15 -9.31 -5.26
CA LEU A 26 -36.85 -9.69 -6.64
C LEU A 26 -37.21 -8.56 -7.63
N ALA A 27 -38.34 -7.88 -7.42
CA ALA A 27 -38.70 -6.69 -8.18
C ALA A 27 -37.67 -5.56 -8.01
N LYS A 28 -37.20 -5.31 -6.78
CA LYS A 28 -36.12 -4.32 -6.53
C LYS A 28 -34.83 -4.66 -7.29
N LEU A 29 -34.43 -5.93 -7.35
CA LEU A 29 -33.26 -6.36 -8.14
C LEU A 29 -33.41 -5.95 -9.62
N LYS A 30 -34.59 -6.14 -10.19
CA LYS A 30 -34.86 -5.79 -11.60
C LYS A 30 -34.99 -4.29 -11.81
N ASP A 31 -35.82 -3.64 -11.00
CA ASP A 31 -36.27 -2.27 -11.27
C ASP A 31 -35.23 -1.24 -10.84
N VAL A 32 -34.51 -1.49 -9.74
CA VAL A 32 -33.53 -0.55 -9.18
C VAL A 32 -32.12 -0.83 -9.71
N TYR A 33 -31.74 -2.10 -9.82
CA TYR A 33 -30.38 -2.50 -10.19
C TYR A 33 -30.26 -3.01 -11.63
N LEU A 34 -31.36 -3.06 -12.38
CA LEU A 34 -31.41 -3.52 -13.77
C LEU A 34 -30.89 -4.96 -13.95
N ILE A 35 -31.00 -5.79 -12.91
CA ILE A 35 -30.58 -7.19 -12.94
C ILE A 35 -31.72 -8.03 -13.51
N THR A 36 -31.67 -8.26 -14.81
CA THR A 36 -32.74 -8.96 -15.56
C THR A 36 -32.38 -10.40 -15.87
N THR A 37 -31.09 -10.72 -15.90
CA THR A 37 -30.57 -12.05 -16.24
C THR A 37 -29.72 -12.65 -15.12
N LEU A 38 -29.51 -13.97 -15.15
CA LEU A 38 -28.57 -14.63 -14.25
C LEU A 38 -27.13 -14.12 -14.39
N GLN A 39 -26.76 -13.65 -15.58
CA GLN A 39 -25.43 -13.11 -15.83
C GLN A 39 -25.22 -11.79 -15.09
N ASP A 40 -26.25 -10.96 -14.97
CA ASP A 40 -26.20 -9.71 -14.22
C ASP A 40 -25.99 -9.97 -12.72
N LEU A 41 -26.53 -11.08 -12.21
CA LEU A 41 -26.34 -11.51 -10.82
C LEU A 41 -24.86 -11.78 -10.50
N ALA A 42 -24.05 -12.22 -11.47
CA ALA A 42 -22.62 -12.47 -11.28
C ALA A 42 -21.80 -11.18 -11.13
N LEU A 43 -22.36 -10.03 -11.51
CA LEU A 43 -21.74 -8.72 -11.38
C LEU A 43 -21.93 -8.09 -9.99
N LEU A 44 -22.86 -8.62 -9.18
CA LEU A 44 -23.11 -8.12 -7.83
C LEU A 44 -21.86 -8.21 -6.95
N ASP A 45 -21.52 -7.09 -6.33
CA ASP A 45 -20.55 -7.03 -5.25
C ASP A 45 -21.24 -7.02 -3.86
N LYS A 46 -20.43 -7.00 -2.80
CA LYS A 46 -20.95 -7.01 -1.43
C LYS A 46 -21.78 -5.76 -1.11
N ALA A 47 -21.37 -4.60 -1.62
CA ALA A 47 -22.06 -3.33 -1.34
C ALA A 47 -23.42 -3.28 -2.03
N ASP A 48 -23.52 -3.80 -3.25
CA ASP A 48 -24.80 -3.96 -3.96
C ASP A 48 -25.76 -4.85 -3.17
N VAL A 49 -25.27 -6.01 -2.70
CA VAL A 49 -26.07 -6.96 -1.91
C VAL A 49 -26.53 -6.35 -0.58
N ASP A 50 -25.66 -5.63 0.12
CA ASP A 50 -25.99 -4.91 1.35
C ASP A 50 -27.04 -3.81 1.09
N SER A 51 -27.00 -3.14 -0.08
CA SER A 51 -27.97 -2.11 -0.48
C SER A 51 -29.33 -2.71 -0.89
N ILE A 52 -29.34 -3.89 -1.54
CA ILE A 52 -30.57 -4.59 -1.97
C ILE A 52 -31.32 -5.18 -0.77
N LEU A 53 -30.60 -5.88 0.11
CA LEU A 53 -31.19 -6.66 1.20
C LEU A 53 -31.14 -5.94 2.55
N GLY A 54 -30.52 -4.75 2.62
CA GLY A 54 -30.25 -4.03 3.86
C GLY A 54 -29.15 -4.69 4.68
N THR A 55 -28.58 -3.95 5.63
CA THR A 55 -27.46 -4.40 6.49
C THR A 55 -27.89 -5.06 7.80
N ASN A 56 -29.20 -5.18 8.04
CA ASN A 56 -29.78 -5.77 9.26
C ASN A 56 -29.34 -7.23 9.49
N THR A 57 -29.28 -7.65 10.74
CA THR A 57 -28.86 -9.01 11.14
C THR A 57 -29.79 -10.09 10.54
N ASP A 58 -31.08 -9.79 10.43
CA ASP A 58 -32.10 -10.72 9.92
C ASP A 58 -31.87 -11.08 8.44
N THR A 59 -31.22 -10.20 7.67
CA THR A 59 -30.94 -10.44 6.24
C THR A 59 -29.56 -11.03 5.99
N PHE A 60 -28.73 -11.22 7.04
CA PHE A 60 -27.37 -11.76 6.91
C PHE A 60 -27.31 -13.10 6.15
N VAL A 61 -28.24 -14.02 6.45
CA VAL A 61 -28.30 -15.34 5.79
C VAL A 61 -28.65 -15.19 4.30
N MET A 62 -29.59 -14.31 3.96
CA MET A 62 -29.97 -14.03 2.58
C MET A 62 -28.82 -13.38 1.80
N ARG A 63 -28.13 -12.39 2.40
CA ARG A 63 -26.95 -11.74 1.81
C ARG A 63 -25.87 -12.75 1.49
N ARG A 64 -25.58 -13.65 2.42
CA ARG A 64 -24.58 -14.72 2.23
C ARG A 64 -24.99 -15.68 1.12
N LYS A 65 -26.26 -16.11 1.07
CA LYS A 65 -26.77 -17.00 0.01
C LYS A 65 -26.73 -16.34 -1.37
N LEU A 66 -27.13 -15.08 -1.48
CA LEU A 66 -27.10 -14.34 -2.75
C LEU A 66 -25.66 -14.20 -3.27
N MET A 67 -24.70 -13.90 -2.39
CA MET A 67 -23.29 -13.86 -2.74
C MET A 67 -22.75 -15.23 -3.19
N MET A 68 -23.15 -16.33 -2.53
CA MET A 68 -22.76 -17.69 -2.97
C MET A 68 -23.31 -18.02 -4.36
N VAL A 69 -24.57 -17.68 -4.64
CA VAL A 69 -25.19 -17.88 -5.96
C VAL A 69 -24.47 -17.04 -7.02
N ALA A 70 -24.20 -15.77 -6.73
CA ALA A 70 -23.45 -14.89 -7.64
C ALA A 70 -22.04 -15.43 -7.94
N GLU A 71 -21.33 -15.92 -6.92
CA GLU A 71 -20.00 -16.51 -7.08
C GLU A 71 -20.02 -17.82 -7.88
N PHE A 72 -21.02 -18.68 -7.64
CA PHE A 72 -21.23 -19.92 -8.41
C PHE A 72 -21.44 -19.63 -9.90
N ILE A 73 -22.30 -18.66 -10.23
CA ILE A 73 -22.52 -18.24 -11.63
C ILE A 73 -21.24 -17.64 -12.22
N ARG A 74 -20.52 -16.80 -11.46
CA ARG A 74 -19.27 -16.15 -11.89
C ARG A 74 -18.20 -17.17 -12.28
N LYS A 75 -18.08 -18.24 -11.51
CA LYS A 75 -17.15 -19.34 -11.78
C LYS A 75 -17.66 -20.26 -12.91
N GLY A 76 -18.89 -20.08 -13.39
CA GLY A 76 -19.43 -20.76 -14.56
C GLY A 76 -20.44 -21.88 -14.26
N GLY A 77 -20.90 -21.99 -13.01
CA GLY A 77 -22.01 -22.86 -12.65
C GLY A 77 -23.31 -22.43 -13.34
N SER A 78 -24.17 -23.41 -13.65
CA SER A 78 -25.50 -23.17 -14.23
C SER A 78 -26.57 -23.50 -13.20
N LEU A 79 -27.55 -22.60 -13.03
CA LEU A 79 -28.68 -22.85 -12.14
C LEU A 79 -29.75 -23.66 -12.88
N THR A 80 -29.98 -24.88 -12.39
CA THR A 80 -31.08 -25.75 -12.81
C THR A 80 -32.14 -25.79 -11.69
N SER A 81 -33.34 -26.29 -12.01
CA SER A 81 -34.40 -26.51 -11.00
C SER A 81 -33.98 -27.46 -9.86
N GLU A 82 -32.94 -28.26 -10.06
CA GLU A 82 -32.38 -29.20 -9.07
C GLU A 82 -31.22 -28.59 -8.27
N THR A 83 -30.78 -27.38 -8.61
CA THR A 83 -29.65 -26.75 -7.93
C THR A 83 -30.04 -26.37 -6.51
N THR A 84 -29.32 -26.90 -5.52
CA THR A 84 -29.51 -26.58 -4.10
C THR A 84 -28.35 -25.72 -3.58
N ILE A 85 -28.55 -25.03 -2.45
CA ILE A 85 -27.46 -24.30 -1.78
C ILE A 85 -26.31 -25.25 -1.41
N GLN A 86 -26.61 -26.51 -1.08
CA GLN A 86 -25.58 -27.49 -0.78
C GLN A 86 -24.75 -27.86 -2.01
N THR A 87 -25.39 -28.00 -3.18
CA THR A 87 -24.70 -28.16 -4.46
C THR A 87 -23.79 -26.98 -4.76
N ILE A 88 -24.25 -25.75 -4.50
CA ILE A 88 -23.46 -24.52 -4.68
C ILE A 88 -22.24 -24.50 -3.74
N MET A 89 -22.41 -24.89 -2.48
CA MET A 89 -21.31 -24.92 -1.50
C MET A 89 -20.26 -25.99 -1.80
N THR A 90 -20.66 -27.13 -2.37
CA THR A 90 -19.75 -28.23 -2.70
C THR A 90 -19.15 -28.12 -4.11
N TRP A 91 -19.59 -27.13 -4.90
CA TRP A 91 -19.14 -26.95 -6.27
C TRP A 91 -17.71 -26.38 -6.32
N GLY A 92 -16.74 -27.30 -6.44
CA GLY A 92 -15.30 -27.02 -6.42
C GLY A 92 -14.68 -26.59 -7.76
N GLY A 93 -15.45 -26.08 -8.73
CA GLY A 93 -14.93 -25.52 -9.99
C GLY A 93 -14.11 -26.47 -10.89
N THR A 94 -13.99 -27.76 -10.55
CA THR A 94 -13.24 -28.72 -11.36
C THR A 94 -14.05 -29.12 -12.59
N GLY A 95 -13.73 -28.52 -13.74
CA GLY A 95 -14.32 -28.86 -15.03
C GLY A 95 -14.03 -30.30 -15.45
N ARG A 96 -14.86 -31.25 -15.01
CA ARG A 96 -15.02 -32.57 -15.63
C ARG A 96 -16.49 -32.78 -15.97
N ASN A 97 -16.76 -32.89 -17.27
CA ASN A 97 -18.03 -33.39 -17.80
C ASN A 97 -18.35 -34.76 -17.16
N PRO A 98 -19.58 -34.97 -16.63
CA PRO A 98 -20.00 -36.27 -16.19
C PRO A 98 -20.58 -37.03 -17.39
N THR A 99 -19.75 -37.77 -18.10
CA THR A 99 -20.22 -38.92 -18.85
C THR A 99 -19.51 -40.17 -18.35
N ASN A 100 -20.31 -41.13 -17.91
CA ASN A 100 -20.00 -42.50 -17.49
C ASN A 100 -19.44 -42.68 -16.07
N SER A 101 -20.40 -42.90 -15.16
CA SER A 101 -20.25 -43.67 -13.93
C SER A 101 -19.86 -45.12 -14.23
N ALA A 102 -18.67 -45.53 -13.80
CA ALA A 102 -18.36 -46.92 -13.48
C ALA A 102 -17.49 -46.97 -12.22
N SER A 103 -17.95 -47.81 -11.30
CA SER A 103 -17.45 -48.10 -9.95
C SER A 103 -15.95 -48.39 -9.83
N GLY A 104 -15.34 -47.94 -8.74
CA GLY A 104 -14.08 -48.52 -8.26
C GLY A 104 -13.34 -47.71 -7.21
N HIS A 105 -13.52 -48.11 -5.95
CA HIS A 105 -12.59 -48.10 -4.81
C HIS A 105 -11.64 -46.91 -4.53
N GLU A 106 -11.70 -46.50 -3.26
CA GLU A 106 -10.78 -45.63 -2.52
C GLU A 106 -9.30 -45.94 -2.75
N ASP A 107 -8.48 -44.88 -2.85
CA ASP A 107 -7.20 -44.74 -2.13
C ASP A 107 -6.65 -43.31 -2.32
N ILE A 108 -6.46 -42.60 -1.20
CA ILE A 108 -5.79 -41.30 -1.15
C ILE A 108 -4.27 -41.56 -1.04
N PRO A 109 -3.42 -41.21 -2.03
CA PRO A 109 -1.99 -41.39 -1.87
C PRO A 109 -1.37 -40.18 -1.16
N LYS A 110 -0.73 -40.49 -0.03
CA LYS A 110 0.19 -39.62 0.71
C LYS A 110 1.25 -39.01 -0.22
N GLU A 111 1.61 -37.75 0.10
CA GLU A 111 2.75 -37.00 -0.44
C GLU A 111 3.97 -37.90 -0.71
N ARG A 112 4.34 -38.00 -1.99
CA ARG A 112 5.56 -38.65 -2.44
C ARG A 112 6.65 -37.62 -2.64
N THR A 113 7.78 -37.85 -1.98
CA THR A 113 9.08 -37.21 -2.20
C THR A 113 9.52 -37.29 -3.67
N PRO A 114 10.35 -36.34 -4.16
CA PRO A 114 10.74 -36.25 -5.57
C PRO A 114 11.81 -37.30 -5.90
N GLY A 115 11.37 -38.53 -6.09
CA GLY A 115 12.13 -39.59 -6.76
C GLY A 115 12.05 -39.41 -8.28
N LYS A 116 13.14 -39.71 -8.99
CA LYS A 116 13.26 -39.69 -10.45
C LYS A 116 12.03 -40.33 -11.13
N TYR A 117 11.16 -39.51 -11.71
CA TYR A 117 9.98 -40.00 -12.44
C TYR A 117 10.43 -40.58 -13.78
N ALA A 118 10.39 -41.91 -13.91
CA ALA A 118 10.20 -42.56 -15.19
C ALA A 118 8.69 -42.54 -15.47
N VAL A 119 8.23 -41.66 -16.36
CA VAL A 119 6.87 -41.71 -16.87
C VAL A 119 6.82 -42.87 -17.86
N LYS A 120 6.29 -44.01 -17.42
CA LYS A 120 5.96 -45.11 -18.33
C LYS A 120 4.70 -44.70 -19.08
N ASP A 121 4.75 -44.72 -20.41
CA ASP A 121 3.53 -44.63 -21.20
C ASP A 121 2.64 -45.88 -20.95
N GLN A 122 1.41 -45.88 -21.46
CA GLN A 122 0.49 -47.02 -21.32
C GLN A 122 1.05 -48.33 -21.92
N SER A 123 2.15 -48.28 -22.68
CA SER A 123 2.85 -49.44 -23.23
C SER A 123 3.97 -49.97 -22.33
N GLY A 124 4.20 -49.36 -21.17
CA GLY A 124 5.27 -49.75 -20.24
C GLY A 124 6.67 -49.41 -20.74
N ARG A 125 6.80 -48.67 -21.86
CA ARG A 125 8.09 -48.30 -22.45
C ARG A 125 8.63 -47.06 -21.75
N ALA A 126 9.89 -47.13 -21.33
CA ALA A 126 10.57 -45.97 -20.77
C ALA A 126 10.71 -44.92 -21.87
N THR A 127 9.92 -43.84 -21.80
CA THR A 127 10.11 -42.69 -22.67
C THR A 127 11.37 -41.96 -22.19
N THR A 128 12.40 -41.97 -23.02
CA THR A 128 13.66 -41.28 -22.79
C THR A 128 13.35 -39.79 -22.66
N ILE A 129 13.59 -39.21 -21.49
CA ILE A 129 13.31 -37.78 -21.24
C ILE A 129 14.15 -36.95 -22.21
N HIS A 130 13.46 -36.12 -23.00
CA HIS A 130 14.07 -35.27 -24.01
C HIS A 130 14.84 -34.12 -23.36
N LYS A 131 15.81 -33.61 -24.13
CA LYS A 131 16.60 -32.40 -23.90
C LYS A 131 15.82 -31.32 -23.11
N GLU A 132 16.38 -30.90 -21.98
CA GLU A 132 15.86 -29.77 -21.21
C GLU A 132 16.39 -28.47 -21.80
N ASP A 133 15.50 -27.67 -22.39
CA ASP A 133 15.88 -26.39 -22.97
C ASP A 133 15.58 -25.27 -21.97
N LYS A 134 16.59 -24.43 -21.72
CA LYS A 134 16.49 -23.25 -20.85
C LYS A 134 16.08 -22.05 -21.70
N ILE A 135 14.92 -21.48 -21.42
CA ILE A 135 14.40 -20.32 -22.17
C ILE A 135 14.71 -19.04 -21.39
N PRO A 136 15.39 -18.06 -22.00
CA PRO A 136 15.60 -16.76 -21.37
C PRO A 136 14.28 -16.02 -21.16
N VAL A 137 14.02 -15.59 -19.93
CA VAL A 137 12.82 -14.83 -19.55
C VAL A 137 13.22 -13.58 -18.79
N ARG A 138 12.73 -12.41 -19.20
CA ARG A 138 12.87 -11.18 -18.40
C ARG A 138 11.55 -10.83 -17.75
N ASN A 139 11.55 -10.70 -16.44
CA ASN A 139 10.41 -10.22 -15.68
C ASN A 139 10.64 -8.78 -15.23
N PHE A 140 9.64 -7.94 -15.45
CA PHE A 140 9.54 -6.63 -14.86
C PHE A 140 8.32 -6.58 -13.94
N PHE A 141 8.52 -6.10 -12.72
CA PHE A 141 7.49 -6.00 -11.70
C PHE A 141 7.27 -4.53 -11.31
N LEU A 142 6.04 -4.05 -11.47
CA LEU A 142 5.57 -2.74 -11.05
C LEU A 142 4.61 -2.90 -9.87
N LEU A 143 5.09 -2.59 -8.67
CA LEU A 143 4.25 -2.53 -7.47
C LEU A 143 3.38 -1.28 -7.52
N LYS A 144 2.06 -1.44 -7.34
CA LYS A 144 1.11 -0.32 -7.25
C LYS A 144 0.81 0.03 -5.80
N HIS A 145 0.38 -0.96 -5.04
CA HIS A 145 0.07 -0.83 -3.61
C HIS A 145 0.06 -2.21 -2.95
N ILE A 146 0.01 -2.21 -1.62
CA ILE A 146 -0.27 -3.38 -0.79
C ILE A 146 -1.71 -3.28 -0.28
N ALA A 147 -2.53 -4.27 -0.60
CA ALA A 147 -3.88 -4.40 -0.07
C ALA A 147 -3.83 -5.18 1.25
N ASP A 148 -4.61 -4.72 2.23
CA ASP A 148 -4.83 -5.41 3.50
C ASP A 148 -6.23 -6.00 3.50
N ASP A 149 -6.32 -7.33 3.59
CA ASP A 149 -7.58 -8.06 3.56
C ASP A 149 -8.28 -8.12 4.94
N GLY A 150 -7.70 -7.53 5.99
CA GLY A 150 -8.27 -7.44 7.35
C GLY A 150 -7.94 -8.61 8.29
N ASP A 151 -7.40 -9.71 7.74
CA ASP A 151 -6.99 -10.91 8.47
C ASP A 151 -5.46 -10.97 8.70
N ASP A 152 -4.80 -9.81 8.82
CA ASP A 152 -3.33 -9.69 8.84
C ASP A 152 -2.65 -10.28 7.57
N LYS A 153 -3.45 -10.51 6.52
CA LYS A 153 -2.98 -10.97 5.21
C LYS A 153 -2.78 -9.76 4.33
N LEU A 154 -1.54 -9.59 3.88
CA LEU A 154 -1.17 -8.56 2.93
C LEU A 154 -1.09 -9.16 1.53
N ASN A 155 -1.74 -8.50 0.58
CA ASN A 155 -1.63 -8.82 -0.83
C ASN A 155 -0.87 -7.72 -1.54
N LEU A 156 0.12 -8.12 -2.32
CA LEU A 156 0.84 -7.26 -3.22
C LEU A 156 0.04 -7.09 -4.52
N VAL A 157 -0.40 -5.87 -4.79
CA VAL A 157 -1.16 -5.54 -6.00
C VAL A 157 -0.27 -4.78 -6.97
N GLY A 158 -0.15 -5.30 -8.18
CA GLY A 158 0.83 -4.79 -9.13
C GLY A 158 0.55 -5.13 -10.59
N THR A 159 1.56 -4.87 -11.41
CA THR A 159 1.63 -5.29 -12.80
C THR A 159 2.94 -6.03 -13.02
N MET A 160 2.87 -7.25 -13.56
CA MET A 160 4.03 -8.00 -14.01
C MET A 160 4.07 -8.02 -15.52
N VAL A 161 5.25 -7.88 -16.09
CA VAL A 161 5.49 -7.99 -17.53
C VAL A 161 6.53 -9.09 -17.73
N GLN A 162 6.13 -10.16 -18.41
CA GLN A 162 7.00 -11.26 -18.77
C GLN A 162 7.38 -11.13 -20.25
N ASN A 163 8.67 -11.01 -20.52
CA ASN A 163 9.22 -11.08 -21.87
C ASN A 163 9.94 -12.42 -22.02
N VAL A 164 9.37 -13.30 -22.83
CA VAL A 164 9.97 -14.59 -23.18
C VAL A 164 10.66 -14.44 -24.53
N PHE A 165 11.95 -14.74 -24.59
CA PHE A 165 12.74 -14.61 -25.83
C PHE A 165 12.91 -15.97 -26.53
N ASP A 166 13.33 -15.94 -27.79
CA ASP A 166 13.58 -17.11 -28.64
C ASP A 166 12.34 -17.99 -28.90
N THR A 167 11.15 -17.39 -28.87
CA THR A 167 9.86 -18.12 -29.00
C THR A 167 9.72 -18.87 -30.32
N ASN A 168 10.31 -18.39 -31.42
CA ASN A 168 10.28 -19.06 -32.73
C ASN A 168 10.89 -20.46 -32.76
N LYS A 169 11.80 -20.78 -31.83
CA LYS A 169 12.41 -22.12 -31.78
C LYS A 169 11.46 -23.17 -31.20
N TYR A 170 10.40 -22.72 -30.53
CA TYR A 170 9.52 -23.57 -29.73
C TYR A 170 8.08 -23.55 -30.22
N LEU A 171 7.65 -22.45 -30.85
CA LEU A 171 6.40 -22.35 -31.60
C LEU A 171 6.59 -22.96 -32.99
N LEU A 172 6.90 -24.25 -33.04
CA LEU A 172 7.01 -25.03 -34.28
C LEU A 172 5.69 -25.77 -34.45
N ASP A 173 4.76 -25.13 -35.15
CA ASP A 173 3.69 -25.70 -35.99
C ASP A 173 2.62 -24.62 -36.17
N GLU A 174 2.97 -23.50 -36.82
CA GLU A 174 2.02 -22.45 -37.22
C GLU A 174 1.00 -22.96 -38.28
N ASP A 175 1.22 -24.15 -38.84
CA ASP A 175 0.42 -24.73 -39.92
C ASP A 175 -0.93 -25.35 -39.47
N VAL A 176 -1.27 -25.34 -38.17
CA VAL A 176 -2.49 -26.01 -37.65
C VAL A 176 -3.43 -25.05 -36.88
N CYS A 177 -3.18 -23.74 -36.87
CA CYS A 177 -4.12 -22.80 -36.26
C CYS A 177 -5.14 -22.33 -37.31
N ASP A 178 -6.38 -22.79 -37.20
CA ASP A 178 -7.53 -22.19 -37.90
C ASP A 178 -7.54 -20.67 -37.64
N GLU A 179 -7.82 -19.85 -38.66
CA GLU A 179 -7.68 -18.38 -38.65
C GLU A 179 -8.38 -17.66 -37.48
N ASP A 180 -9.30 -18.32 -36.78
CA ASP A 180 -10.04 -17.78 -35.63
C ASP A 180 -9.41 -18.06 -34.25
N ASP A 181 -8.49 -19.03 -34.14
CA ASP A 181 -7.79 -19.33 -32.89
C ASP A 181 -6.43 -18.63 -32.86
N CYS A 182 -6.45 -17.35 -32.43
CA CYS A 182 -5.22 -16.61 -32.13
C CYS A 182 -4.29 -17.49 -31.27
N PRO A 183 -3.07 -17.83 -31.74
CA PRO A 183 -2.21 -18.77 -31.07
C PRO A 183 -1.97 -18.31 -29.64
N LYS A 184 -2.29 -19.20 -28.68
CA LYS A 184 -2.17 -18.91 -27.25
C LYS A 184 -0.78 -18.34 -26.99
N ALA A 185 -0.75 -17.16 -26.38
CA ALA A 185 0.48 -16.46 -26.05
C ALA A 185 1.43 -17.38 -25.27
N PHE A 186 2.62 -17.66 -25.79
CA PHE A 186 3.60 -18.44 -25.06
C PHE A 186 4.12 -17.63 -23.86
N HIS A 187 3.82 -18.12 -22.66
CA HIS A 187 4.30 -17.59 -21.39
C HIS A 187 4.47 -18.73 -20.38
N PHE A 188 5.25 -18.46 -19.33
CA PHE A 188 5.39 -19.34 -18.19
C PHE A 188 4.45 -18.89 -17.08
N ASP A 189 3.67 -19.84 -16.55
CA ASP A 189 2.78 -19.59 -15.42
C ASP A 189 3.56 -19.16 -14.18
N TYR A 190 2.96 -18.28 -13.39
CA TYR A 190 3.52 -17.85 -12.12
C TYR A 190 3.14 -18.79 -10.99
N ARG A 191 4.01 -18.87 -9.99
CA ARG A 191 3.68 -19.31 -8.64
C ARG A 191 4.11 -18.25 -7.64
N PHE A 192 3.25 -17.95 -6.69
CA PHE A 192 3.51 -17.00 -5.61
C PHE A 192 3.53 -17.75 -4.28
N ASN A 193 4.66 -17.71 -3.57
CA ASN A 193 4.88 -18.45 -2.32
C ASN A 193 4.49 -19.95 -2.47
N ASP A 194 4.96 -20.56 -3.57
CA ASP A 194 4.67 -21.93 -3.99
C ASP A 194 3.18 -22.22 -4.33
N LEU A 195 2.27 -21.24 -4.28
CA LEU A 195 0.88 -21.35 -4.75
C LEU A 195 0.80 -21.09 -6.26
N MET A 196 0.02 -21.89 -6.98
CA MET A 196 -0.23 -21.66 -8.42
C MET A 196 -1.00 -20.35 -8.62
N ALA A 197 -0.54 -19.52 -9.55
CA ALA A 197 -1.10 -18.22 -9.83
C ALA A 197 -1.71 -18.19 -11.24
N ASP A 198 -2.86 -18.86 -11.37
CA ASP A 198 -3.68 -18.87 -12.58
C ASP A 198 -4.85 -17.86 -12.49
N GLU A 199 -5.62 -17.69 -13.57
CA GLU A 199 -6.78 -16.79 -13.57
C GLU A 199 -7.89 -17.27 -12.61
N GLY A 200 -7.96 -18.58 -12.31
CA GLY A 200 -8.91 -19.17 -11.38
C GLY A 200 -8.64 -18.81 -9.91
N SER A 201 -7.36 -18.68 -9.55
CA SER A 201 -6.91 -18.24 -8.23
C SER A 201 -7.21 -16.76 -7.95
N GLY A 202 -7.40 -15.96 -9.01
CA GLY A 202 -7.51 -14.50 -8.92
C GLY A 202 -6.20 -13.78 -8.65
N PHE A 203 -5.07 -14.49 -8.50
CA PHE A 203 -3.77 -13.88 -8.25
C PHE A 203 -3.16 -13.23 -9.49
N VAL A 204 -3.51 -13.72 -10.68
CA VAL A 204 -3.00 -13.25 -11.96
C VAL A 204 -4.17 -13.06 -12.91
N LYS A 205 -4.17 -11.95 -13.64
CA LYS A 205 -5.10 -11.71 -14.74
C LYS A 205 -4.33 -11.20 -15.94
N THR A 206 -4.44 -11.90 -17.07
CA THR A 206 -3.81 -11.48 -18.31
C THR A 206 -4.46 -10.18 -18.80
N ARG A 207 -3.64 -9.18 -19.13
CA ARG A 207 -4.11 -7.86 -19.59
C ARG A 207 -3.80 -7.60 -21.04
N ARG A 208 -2.59 -7.93 -21.49
CA ARG A 208 -2.14 -7.68 -22.86
C ARG A 208 -1.10 -8.70 -23.26
N VAL A 209 -1.16 -9.14 -24.50
CA VAL A 209 -0.14 -9.96 -25.15
C VAL A 209 0.36 -9.19 -26.37
N GLU A 210 1.68 -9.11 -26.51
CA GLU A 210 2.37 -8.57 -27.68
C GLU A 210 3.29 -9.67 -28.20
N LYS A 211 3.04 -10.18 -29.42
CA LYS A 211 3.92 -11.14 -30.09
C LYS A 211 4.82 -10.34 -31.04
N ASN A 212 6.12 -10.52 -30.90
CA ASN A 212 7.12 -10.13 -31.88
C ASN A 212 7.69 -11.41 -32.50
N GLU A 213 8.43 -11.29 -33.61
CA GLU A 213 9.11 -12.43 -34.22
C GLU A 213 9.95 -13.18 -33.18
N THR A 214 10.83 -12.54 -32.44
CA THR A 214 11.76 -13.27 -31.55
C THR A 214 11.32 -13.36 -30.10
N SER A 215 10.16 -12.82 -29.73
CA SER A 215 9.77 -12.75 -28.31
C SER A 215 8.28 -12.57 -28.12
N THR A 216 7.75 -13.13 -27.04
CA THR A 216 6.39 -12.85 -26.55
C THR A 216 6.47 -12.00 -25.29
N ARG A 217 5.70 -10.92 -25.27
CA ARG A 217 5.55 -10.04 -24.11
C ARG A 217 4.13 -10.12 -23.57
N THR A 218 4.00 -10.62 -22.35
CA THR A 218 2.72 -10.76 -21.67
C THR A 218 2.68 -9.86 -20.44
N THR A 219 1.64 -9.03 -20.37
CA THR A 219 1.36 -8.15 -19.23
C THR A 219 0.26 -8.73 -18.38
N PHE A 220 0.53 -8.85 -17.10
CA PHE A 220 -0.35 -9.40 -16.08
C PHE A 220 -0.68 -8.32 -15.06
N GLN A 221 -1.94 -8.26 -14.65
CA GLN A 221 -2.29 -7.66 -13.37
C GLN A 221 -2.14 -8.74 -12.30
N ILE A 222 -1.50 -8.40 -11.18
CA ILE A 222 -1.29 -9.35 -10.10
C ILE A 222 -1.87 -8.87 -8.77
N SER A 223 -2.29 -9.82 -7.95
CA SER A 223 -2.70 -9.69 -6.56
C SER A 223 -2.12 -10.89 -5.80
N ALA A 224 -0.85 -10.81 -5.43
CA ALA A 224 -0.11 -11.93 -4.88
C ALA A 224 -0.06 -11.87 -3.34
N PRO A 225 -0.30 -12.97 -2.61
CA PRO A 225 -0.17 -12.97 -1.16
C PRO A 225 1.28 -12.73 -0.73
N LEU A 226 1.47 -12.01 0.36
CA LEU A 226 2.76 -11.75 0.99
C LEU A 226 2.91 -12.58 2.26
N ASP A 227 4.09 -13.14 2.47
CA ASP A 227 4.47 -13.74 3.74
C ASP A 227 4.99 -12.62 4.65
N VAL A 228 4.28 -12.38 5.75
CA VAL A 228 4.54 -11.25 6.65
C VAL A 228 5.25 -11.76 7.90
N ASP A 229 6.42 -11.18 8.19
CA ASP A 229 7.21 -11.45 9.39
C ASP A 229 7.38 -10.17 10.21
N VAL A 230 7.23 -10.26 11.53
CA VAL A 230 7.26 -9.10 12.42
C VAL A 230 8.69 -8.87 12.90
N ILE A 231 9.30 -7.76 12.48
CA ILE A 231 10.70 -7.42 12.79
C ILE A 231 10.83 -6.41 13.94
N PHE A 232 9.77 -5.66 14.21
CA PHE A 232 9.68 -4.73 15.34
C PHE A 232 8.22 -4.64 15.79
N ASP A 233 7.92 -4.95 17.04
CA ASP A 233 6.59 -4.77 17.62
C ASP A 233 6.73 -4.22 19.03
N VAL A 234 6.77 -2.89 19.11
CA VAL A 234 6.78 -2.16 20.38
C VAL A 234 5.80 -1.02 20.27
N PHE A 235 4.74 -1.08 21.07
CA PHE A 235 3.66 -0.11 21.04
C PHE A 235 4.18 1.35 21.11
N PRO A 236 3.70 2.25 20.24
CA PRO A 236 2.60 2.08 19.27
C PRO A 236 3.03 1.61 17.87
N PHE A 237 4.31 1.31 17.67
CA PHE A 237 4.88 1.09 16.35
C PHE A 237 5.06 -0.39 16.06
N LYS A 238 4.70 -0.78 14.84
CA LYS A 238 4.92 -2.11 14.29
C LYS A 238 5.63 -1.97 12.96
N ALA A 239 6.73 -2.70 12.78
CA ALA A 239 7.37 -2.85 11.49
C ALA A 239 7.37 -4.33 11.12
N VAL A 240 7.06 -4.60 9.86
CA VAL A 240 6.99 -5.93 9.30
C VAL A 240 7.83 -6.03 8.04
N THR A 241 8.38 -7.20 7.81
CA THR A 241 8.94 -7.61 6.54
C THR A 241 7.88 -8.36 5.77
N ALA A 242 7.56 -7.94 4.55
CA ALA A 242 6.63 -8.65 3.68
C ALA A 242 7.39 -9.24 2.50
N THR A 243 7.34 -10.56 2.36
CA THR A 243 8.12 -11.31 1.35
C THR A 243 7.20 -11.94 0.32
N LEU A 244 7.60 -11.83 -0.96
CA LEU A 244 6.97 -12.50 -2.09
C LEU A 244 8.01 -13.34 -2.82
N VAL A 245 7.80 -14.65 -2.88
CA VAL A 245 8.59 -15.55 -3.73
C VAL A 245 7.83 -15.75 -5.03
N VAL A 246 8.40 -15.24 -6.13
CA VAL A 246 7.91 -15.41 -7.49
C VAL A 246 8.68 -16.54 -8.16
N GLU A 247 8.00 -17.63 -8.49
CA GLU A 247 8.55 -18.72 -9.28
C GLU A 247 7.89 -18.77 -10.67
N LEU A 248 8.68 -19.02 -11.71
CA LEU A 248 8.15 -19.36 -13.02
C LEU A 248 8.05 -20.89 -13.18
N SER A 249 6.86 -21.37 -13.48
CA SER A 249 6.57 -22.79 -13.70
C SER A 249 7.28 -23.31 -14.95
N THR A 250 7.70 -24.57 -14.90
CA THR A 250 8.23 -25.26 -16.08
C THR A 250 7.06 -25.78 -16.92
N THR A 251 7.04 -25.42 -18.21
CA THR A 251 6.07 -25.96 -19.16
C THR A 251 6.63 -27.22 -19.83
N ALA A 252 5.79 -28.23 -20.02
CA ALA A 252 6.13 -29.43 -20.77
C ALA A 252 5.23 -29.51 -21.99
N GLU A 253 5.83 -29.50 -23.17
CA GLU A 253 5.14 -29.50 -24.46
C GLU A 253 5.84 -30.49 -25.39
N ASP A 254 5.08 -31.36 -26.04
CA ASP A 254 5.56 -32.34 -27.03
C ASP A 254 6.87 -33.06 -26.67
N LYS A 255 6.85 -33.61 -25.45
CA LYS A 255 7.95 -34.37 -24.83
C LYS A 255 9.19 -33.53 -24.48
N LYS A 256 9.27 -32.25 -24.85
CA LYS A 256 10.31 -31.32 -24.40
C LYS A 256 9.91 -30.64 -23.09
N ARG A 257 10.90 -30.37 -22.26
CA ARG A 257 10.72 -29.64 -21.00
C ARG A 257 11.37 -28.27 -21.15
N LEU A 258 10.56 -27.22 -21.12
CA LEU A 258 11.00 -25.84 -21.27
C LEU A 258 11.15 -25.21 -19.89
N ARG A 259 12.39 -24.90 -19.48
CA ARG A 259 12.69 -24.30 -18.18
C ARG A 259 12.87 -22.79 -18.32
N PRO A 260 12.08 -21.96 -17.63
CA PRO A 260 12.31 -20.52 -17.63
C PRO A 260 13.61 -20.19 -16.89
N ASN A 261 14.48 -19.40 -17.50
CA ASN A 261 15.70 -18.90 -16.91
C ASN A 261 15.63 -17.37 -16.81
N LEU A 262 15.45 -16.86 -15.58
CA LEU A 262 15.29 -15.44 -15.34
C LEU A 262 16.56 -14.67 -15.70
N LEU A 263 16.42 -13.75 -16.65
CA LEU A 263 17.42 -12.77 -17.03
C LEU A 263 17.33 -11.57 -16.11
N ILE A 264 18.48 -11.18 -15.56
CA ILE A 264 18.62 -10.04 -14.66
C ILE A 264 19.21 -8.88 -15.47
N ALA A 265 18.56 -7.72 -15.44
CA ALA A 265 19.15 -6.50 -15.98
C ALA A 265 20.48 -6.18 -15.27
N GLN A 266 21.59 -6.30 -16.00
CA GLN A 266 22.95 -6.23 -15.43
C GLN A 266 23.31 -4.85 -14.88
N LYS A 267 22.85 -3.78 -15.53
CA LYS A 267 23.25 -2.41 -15.18
C LYS A 267 22.47 -1.84 -14.00
N ASP A 268 21.22 -2.27 -13.80
CA ASP A 268 20.34 -1.68 -12.80
C ASP A 268 19.21 -2.65 -12.41
N LYS A 269 19.19 -3.09 -11.15
CA LYS A 269 18.13 -3.96 -10.61
C LYS A 269 16.76 -3.28 -10.63
N ARG A 270 16.69 -1.94 -10.64
CA ARG A 270 15.44 -1.17 -10.79
C ARG A 270 14.72 -1.45 -12.12
N ASN A 271 15.45 -1.94 -13.11
CA ASN A 271 14.86 -2.34 -14.39
C ASN A 271 14.09 -3.68 -14.33
N ASN A 272 14.11 -4.36 -13.18
CA ASN A 272 13.32 -5.57 -12.92
C ASN A 272 12.21 -5.31 -11.90
N VAL A 273 12.39 -4.35 -10.99
CA VAL A 273 11.38 -4.00 -9.97
C VAL A 273 11.28 -2.49 -9.81
N SER A 274 10.06 -1.97 -9.93
CA SER A 274 9.74 -0.57 -9.69
C SER A 274 8.55 -0.46 -8.74
N VAL A 275 8.65 0.46 -7.78
CA VAL A 275 7.53 0.81 -6.92
C VAL A 275 6.91 2.09 -7.47
N GLN A 276 5.63 2.02 -7.84
CA GLN A 276 4.86 3.19 -8.22
C GLN A 276 4.82 4.11 -7.01
N ARG A 277 5.60 5.20 -7.06
CA ARG A 277 5.63 6.16 -5.96
C ARG A 277 4.22 6.73 -5.78
N PRO A 278 3.64 6.66 -4.56
CA PRO A 278 2.38 7.34 -4.31
C PRO A 278 2.60 8.84 -4.52
N TYR A 279 1.62 9.50 -5.15
CA TYR A 279 1.74 10.89 -5.62
C TYR A 279 2.03 11.87 -4.46
N TRP A 280 1.63 11.53 -3.23
CA TRP A 280 1.83 12.35 -2.03
C TRP A 280 3.24 12.28 -1.43
N ALA A 281 4.06 11.27 -1.76
CA ALA A 281 5.47 11.26 -1.35
C ALA A 281 6.23 12.47 -1.93
N ARG A 282 5.69 13.09 -2.99
CA ARG A 282 6.13 14.36 -3.54
C ARG A 282 5.67 15.58 -2.74
N SER A 283 4.54 15.50 -2.02
CA SER A 283 3.92 16.62 -1.30
C SER A 283 4.26 16.71 0.19
N LYS A 284 4.65 15.62 0.87
CA LYS A 284 5.16 15.74 2.26
C LYS A 284 6.44 16.57 2.31
N ASN A 285 7.30 16.47 1.29
CA ASN A 285 8.40 17.41 1.11
C ASN A 285 7.91 18.83 0.91
N PHE A 286 6.80 19.05 0.19
CA PHE A 286 6.25 20.40 -0.01
C PHE A 286 5.75 21.03 1.30
N PHE A 287 5.02 20.29 2.16
CA PHE A 287 4.55 20.85 3.43
C PHE A 287 5.66 21.00 4.47
N SER A 288 6.63 20.07 4.55
CA SER A 288 7.79 20.25 5.41
C SER A 288 8.71 21.36 4.90
N GLN A 289 8.81 21.55 3.59
CA GLN A 289 9.58 22.63 2.96
C GLN A 289 8.88 23.98 3.09
N VAL A 290 7.55 24.05 2.94
CA VAL A 290 6.77 25.26 3.19
C VAL A 290 6.74 25.62 4.68
N LEU A 291 6.63 24.64 5.59
CA LEU A 291 6.77 24.90 7.03
C LEU A 291 8.20 25.32 7.39
N TRP A 292 9.23 24.69 6.80
CA TRP A 292 10.62 25.09 7.02
C TRP A 292 10.93 26.48 6.43
N GLU A 293 10.37 26.82 5.27
CA GLU A 293 10.46 28.16 4.66
C GLU A 293 9.63 29.19 5.44
N HIS A 294 8.44 28.86 5.96
CA HIS A 294 7.65 29.79 6.78
C HIS A 294 8.19 29.99 8.20
N PHE A 295 8.85 28.99 8.80
CA PHE A 295 9.44 29.11 10.14
C PHE A 295 10.90 29.58 10.15
N ASN A 296 11.57 29.69 8.98
CA ASN A 296 12.91 30.28 8.86
C ASN A 296 12.91 31.66 8.16
N LEU A 297 11.76 32.32 8.05
CA LEU A 297 11.67 33.66 7.46
C LEU A 297 12.08 34.80 8.42
N ASP A 298 12.39 34.50 9.70
CA ASP A 298 12.67 35.54 10.70
C ASP A 298 14.17 35.87 10.89
N ASP A 299 15.11 35.16 10.23
CA ASP A 299 16.56 35.38 10.43
C ASP A 299 17.26 36.17 9.31
N ASP A 300 16.59 36.41 8.16
CA ASP A 300 17.21 37.07 6.99
C ASP A 300 16.87 38.57 6.86
N GLU A 301 15.95 39.11 7.67
CA GLU A 301 15.59 40.54 7.61
C GLU A 301 16.64 41.46 8.27
N GLU A 302 17.39 40.98 9.28
CA GLU A 302 18.39 41.79 9.99
C GLU A 302 19.71 41.97 9.20
N ASN A 303 19.95 41.15 8.17
CA ASN A 303 21.14 41.27 7.32
C ASN A 303 20.93 42.13 6.07
N ASN A 304 19.67 42.42 5.68
CA ASN A 304 19.38 43.27 4.52
C ASN A 304 19.34 44.76 4.84
N GLU A 305 19.04 45.16 6.09
CA GLU A 305 19.09 46.59 6.47
C GLU A 305 20.53 47.14 6.52
N LYS A 306 21.54 46.31 6.81
CA LYS A 306 22.95 46.74 6.76
C LYS A 306 23.53 46.82 5.34
N ALA A 307 22.88 46.21 4.35
CA ALA A 307 23.33 46.24 2.96
C ALA A 307 22.79 47.46 2.18
N GLN A 308 21.79 48.17 2.72
CA GLN A 308 21.16 49.31 2.06
C GLN A 308 21.71 50.69 2.46
N GLU A 309 22.53 50.80 3.52
CA GLU A 309 23.17 52.07 3.89
C GLU A 309 24.49 52.36 3.13
N ASP A 310 25.08 51.37 2.44
CA ASP A 310 26.41 51.50 1.82
C ASP A 310 26.41 51.81 0.31
N LEU A 311 25.26 52.08 -0.31
CA LEU A 311 25.19 52.41 -1.75
C LEU A 311 24.40 53.70 -2.03
N GLY A 312 25.01 54.83 -1.67
CA GLY A 312 24.69 56.11 -2.29
C GLY A 312 25.35 56.24 -3.68
N GLY A 313 24.61 56.75 -4.66
CA GLY A 313 25.23 57.39 -5.83
C GLY A 313 24.48 57.34 -7.17
N ASN A 314 23.88 58.47 -7.54
CA ASN A 314 23.82 59.04 -8.90
C ASN A 314 23.18 58.23 -10.06
N LYS A 315 22.08 58.74 -10.65
CA LYS A 315 22.05 59.79 -11.70
C LYS A 315 20.74 59.74 -12.51
N GLU A 316 20.24 60.94 -12.76
CA GLU A 316 19.18 61.36 -13.68
C GLU A 316 19.15 60.63 -15.03
N THR A 317 17.95 60.38 -15.54
CA THR A 317 17.58 60.73 -16.93
C THR A 317 16.06 60.70 -17.10
N GLU A 318 15.47 61.85 -17.44
CA GLU A 318 14.11 61.98 -18.00
C GLU A 318 14.05 61.31 -19.40
N PRO A 319 12.84 61.01 -19.95
CA PRO A 319 12.22 62.03 -20.82
C PRO A 319 10.67 62.06 -20.88
N LYS A 320 10.17 63.30 -20.96
CA LYS A 320 9.21 63.87 -21.95
C LYS A 320 7.75 63.36 -22.04
N ASP A 321 6.88 64.21 -21.48
CA ASP A 321 5.74 64.90 -22.11
C ASP A 321 5.32 64.52 -23.55
N GLN A 322 4.03 64.19 -23.69
CA GLN A 322 3.16 64.79 -24.71
C GLN A 322 1.75 65.06 -24.15
N ARG A 323 1.49 66.34 -23.88
CA ARG A 323 0.21 66.94 -23.52
C ARG A 323 -0.30 67.68 -24.75
N GLY A 324 -1.43 67.25 -25.31
CA GLY A 324 -2.13 67.91 -26.40
C GLY A 324 -3.38 68.62 -25.90
N ASN A 325 -3.34 69.95 -25.96
CA ASN A 325 -4.41 70.88 -25.61
C ASN A 325 -5.59 70.82 -26.59
N ASN A 326 -6.81 71.10 -26.10
CA ASN A 326 -7.65 72.15 -26.68
C ASN A 326 -8.74 72.60 -25.68
N GLU A 327 -8.58 73.85 -25.25
CA GLU A 327 -9.56 74.66 -24.52
C GLU A 327 -10.31 75.59 -25.49
N LYS A 328 -11.39 76.18 -24.94
CA LYS A 328 -12.14 77.40 -25.33
C LYS A 328 -13.38 77.14 -26.19
N ALA A 329 -14.55 77.72 -25.94
CA ALA A 329 -14.99 78.89 -25.14
C ALA A 329 -16.38 78.55 -24.52
N GLN A 330 -17.10 79.33 -23.70
CA GLN A 330 -17.19 80.76 -23.45
C GLN A 330 -18.11 80.96 -22.22
N GLU A 331 -17.95 82.10 -21.54
CA GLU A 331 -18.62 82.54 -20.31
C GLU A 331 -20.15 82.76 -20.37
N ASP A 332 -20.70 82.87 -19.16
CA ASP A 332 -21.86 83.65 -18.72
C ASP A 332 -23.28 83.07 -18.83
N GLN A 333 -23.77 82.64 -17.65
CA GLN A 333 -25.06 82.98 -16.99
C GLN A 333 -25.27 81.90 -15.89
N GLY A 334 -25.34 82.21 -14.60
CA GLY A 334 -26.30 83.11 -13.99
C GLY A 334 -27.49 82.30 -13.48
N GLY A 335 -27.52 81.98 -12.18
CA GLY A 335 -28.75 81.67 -11.45
C GLY A 335 -28.96 80.22 -11.01
N ASN A 336 -29.13 80.07 -9.69
CA ASN A 336 -29.97 79.09 -8.99
C ASN A 336 -29.78 77.60 -9.32
N ASN A 337 -29.12 76.85 -8.44
CA ASN A 337 -29.61 75.52 -8.01
C ASN A 337 -28.79 74.97 -6.83
N GLU A 338 -29.08 75.47 -5.63
CA GLU A 338 -28.60 74.93 -4.36
C GLU A 338 -29.46 73.73 -3.87
N LYS A 339 -30.05 72.96 -4.80
CA LYS A 339 -30.99 71.87 -4.47
C LYS A 339 -30.86 70.60 -5.32
N ALA A 340 -29.77 70.44 -6.07
CA ALA A 340 -29.52 69.26 -6.90
C ALA A 340 -28.19 68.54 -6.57
N GLN A 341 -27.60 68.84 -5.40
CA GLN A 341 -26.33 68.26 -4.96
C GLN A 341 -26.48 67.21 -3.85
N GLU A 342 -27.68 67.03 -3.28
CA GLU A 342 -28.00 65.93 -2.35
C GLU A 342 -28.38 64.63 -3.08
N ASP A 343 -29.03 64.68 -4.25
CA ASP A 343 -29.47 63.47 -4.97
C ASP A 343 -28.36 62.75 -5.77
N GLN A 344 -27.21 63.39 -6.02
CA GLN A 344 -26.07 62.73 -6.69
C GLN A 344 -25.10 62.03 -5.72
N GLY A 345 -25.19 62.30 -4.42
CA GLY A 345 -24.45 61.57 -3.39
C GLY A 345 -25.06 60.19 -3.10
N GLU A 346 -26.40 60.08 -3.16
CA GLU A 346 -27.10 58.83 -2.85
C GLU A 346 -27.02 57.78 -3.98
N ILE A 347 -26.93 58.23 -5.24
CA ILE A 347 -26.80 57.34 -6.40
C ILE A 347 -25.38 56.74 -6.51
N LYS A 348 -24.33 57.49 -6.13
CA LYS A 348 -22.95 56.97 -6.10
C LYS A 348 -22.68 56.01 -4.93
N GLY A 349 -23.40 56.16 -3.82
CA GLY A 349 -23.34 55.22 -2.69
C GLY A 349 -23.92 53.84 -3.02
N LYS A 350 -25.11 53.80 -3.64
CA LYS A 350 -25.76 52.54 -4.06
C LYS A 350 -24.98 51.81 -5.15
N GLU A 351 -24.37 52.53 -6.09
CA GLU A 351 -23.56 51.91 -7.14
C GLU A 351 -22.20 51.38 -6.62
N GLN A 352 -21.72 51.84 -5.47
CA GLN A 352 -20.54 51.28 -4.79
C GLN A 352 -20.88 50.07 -3.91
N GLU A 353 -22.04 50.05 -3.25
CA GLU A 353 -22.52 48.86 -2.50
C GLU A 353 -22.78 47.67 -3.45
N ASP A 354 -23.44 47.89 -4.59
CA ASP A 354 -23.70 46.82 -5.57
C ASP A 354 -22.41 46.25 -6.19
N LYS A 355 -21.36 47.08 -6.36
CA LYS A 355 -20.05 46.61 -6.83
C LYS A 355 -19.28 45.81 -5.78
N GLY A 356 -19.50 46.08 -4.50
CA GLY A 356 -18.97 45.28 -3.39
C GLY A 356 -19.59 43.88 -3.35
N GLU A 357 -20.92 43.81 -3.45
CA GLU A 357 -21.66 42.54 -3.37
C GLU A 357 -21.37 41.61 -4.57
N ILE A 358 -21.19 42.16 -5.78
CA ILE A 358 -20.80 41.39 -6.96
C ILE A 358 -19.39 40.80 -6.80
N LYS A 359 -18.47 41.52 -6.15
CA LYS A 359 -17.09 41.06 -5.92
C LYS A 359 -17.03 39.95 -4.86
N GLU A 360 -17.84 40.04 -3.80
CA GLU A 360 -17.95 38.99 -2.78
C GLU A 360 -18.57 37.70 -3.33
N ARG A 361 -19.62 37.79 -4.15
CA ARG A 361 -20.21 36.60 -4.79
C ARG A 361 -19.25 35.88 -5.72
N GLY A 362 -18.40 36.63 -6.43
CA GLY A 362 -17.32 36.06 -7.26
C GLY A 362 -16.32 35.26 -6.42
N LEU A 363 -15.85 35.84 -5.31
CA LEU A 363 -14.91 35.19 -4.38
C LEU A 363 -15.48 33.92 -3.75
N VAL A 364 -16.75 33.93 -3.31
CA VAL A 364 -17.39 32.74 -2.74
C VAL A 364 -17.46 31.59 -3.74
N SER A 365 -17.83 31.87 -5.00
CA SER A 365 -17.90 30.85 -6.05
C SER A 365 -16.53 30.23 -6.37
N GLU A 366 -15.47 31.02 -6.31
CA GLU A 366 -14.10 30.55 -6.54
C GLU A 366 -13.59 29.70 -5.38
N ILE A 367 -13.90 30.08 -4.13
CA ILE A 367 -13.60 29.30 -2.93
C ILE A 367 -14.32 27.94 -2.96
N GLU A 368 -15.61 27.90 -3.32
CA GLU A 368 -16.36 26.64 -3.44
C GLU A 368 -15.76 25.70 -4.47
N LYS A 369 -15.33 26.24 -5.63
CA LYS A 369 -14.64 25.47 -6.66
C LYS A 369 -13.31 24.90 -6.14
N ILE A 370 -12.51 25.70 -5.44
CA ILE A 370 -11.24 25.25 -4.84
C ILE A 370 -11.49 24.14 -3.81
N ILE A 371 -12.52 24.26 -2.96
CA ILE A 371 -12.89 23.23 -1.97
C ILE A 371 -13.33 21.94 -2.68
N SER A 372 -14.13 22.05 -3.73
CA SER A 372 -14.59 20.90 -4.53
C SER A 372 -13.43 20.17 -5.21
N ASP A 373 -12.50 20.91 -5.80
CA ASP A 373 -11.32 20.34 -6.45
C ASP A 373 -10.36 19.72 -5.42
N LYS A 374 -10.19 20.32 -4.23
CA LYS A 374 -9.46 19.70 -3.12
C LYS A 374 -10.09 18.36 -2.71
N LYS A 375 -11.41 18.29 -2.52
CA LYS A 375 -12.12 17.04 -2.21
C LYS A 375 -11.96 15.98 -3.29
N LYS A 376 -11.99 16.36 -4.58
CA LYS A 376 -11.72 15.43 -5.69
C LYS A 376 -10.28 14.93 -5.69
N ILE A 377 -9.32 15.81 -5.42
CA ILE A 377 -7.90 15.44 -5.31
C ILE A 377 -7.68 14.51 -4.12
N GLU A 378 -8.31 14.75 -2.97
CA GLU A 378 -8.27 13.86 -1.81
C GLU A 378 -8.90 12.51 -2.13
N ALA A 379 -10.08 12.49 -2.75
CA ALA A 379 -10.71 11.25 -3.19
C ALA A 379 -9.87 10.49 -4.23
N LEU A 380 -9.12 11.20 -5.09
CA LEU A 380 -8.16 10.59 -6.01
C LEU A 380 -6.93 10.06 -5.28
N LYS A 381 -6.43 10.78 -4.27
CA LYS A 381 -5.33 10.32 -3.41
C LYS A 381 -5.72 9.05 -2.67
N ASP A 382 -6.90 8.99 -2.07
CA ASP A 382 -7.43 7.80 -1.40
C ASP A 382 -7.67 6.63 -2.37
N LYS A 383 -7.99 6.92 -3.63
CA LYS A 383 -8.12 5.88 -4.68
C LYS A 383 -6.76 5.35 -5.15
N MET A 384 -5.73 6.20 -5.16
CA MET A 384 -4.37 5.87 -5.59
C MET A 384 -3.57 5.17 -4.49
N ASP A 385 -3.69 5.66 -3.26
CA ASP A 385 -3.07 5.07 -2.10
C ASP A 385 -4.06 4.20 -1.34
N ARG A 386 -4.00 2.91 -1.65
CA ARG A 386 -4.81 1.90 -0.97
C ARG A 386 -4.05 1.26 0.20
N THR A 387 -2.82 1.68 0.49
CA THR A 387 -2.06 1.18 1.63
C THR A 387 -2.51 1.91 2.90
N LYS A 388 -3.68 1.53 3.43
CA LYS A 388 -4.28 2.23 4.57
C LYS A 388 -3.48 2.04 5.86
N ASN A 389 -3.05 0.82 6.12
CA ASN A 389 -2.46 0.45 7.41
C ASN A 389 -0.93 0.46 7.38
N TYR A 390 -0.32 0.20 6.22
CA TYR A 390 1.13 -0.01 6.09
C TYR A 390 1.76 1.00 5.13
N ASP A 391 2.84 1.64 5.56
CA ASP A 391 3.69 2.51 4.76
C ASP A 391 5.04 1.84 4.47
N PHE A 392 5.67 2.15 3.34
CA PHE A 392 7.00 1.64 3.01
C PHE A 392 8.10 2.41 3.76
N ILE A 393 9.00 1.69 4.45
CA ILE A 393 10.22 2.30 5.02
C ILE A 393 11.15 2.77 3.90
N THR A 394 11.26 1.96 2.85
CA THR A 394 12.10 2.20 1.67
C THR A 394 11.31 1.90 0.40
N PRO A 395 11.44 2.74 -0.65
CA PRO A 395 10.83 2.47 -1.95
C PRO A 395 11.58 1.39 -2.74
N PHE A 396 12.72 0.91 -2.23
CA PHE A 396 13.56 -0.09 -2.88
C PHE A 396 13.39 -1.41 -2.14
N PRO A 397 12.65 -2.39 -2.70
CA PRO A 397 12.62 -3.72 -2.12
C PRO A 397 13.97 -4.39 -2.26
N LYS A 398 14.27 -5.29 -1.32
CA LYS A 398 15.38 -6.22 -1.46
C LYS A 398 14.97 -7.29 -2.47
N VAL A 399 15.82 -7.51 -3.48
CA VAL A 399 15.57 -8.45 -4.58
C VAL A 399 16.65 -9.52 -4.57
N GLU A 400 16.24 -10.76 -4.32
CA GLU A 400 17.13 -11.92 -4.28
C GLU A 400 16.74 -12.92 -5.38
N TYR A 401 17.72 -13.38 -6.14
CA TYR A 401 17.52 -14.39 -7.19
C TYR A 401 17.96 -15.75 -6.67
N LEU A 402 17.03 -16.68 -6.58
CA LEU A 402 17.28 -18.01 -5.99
C LEU A 402 17.70 -18.98 -7.11
N TYR A 403 19.00 -19.00 -7.38
CA TYR A 403 19.60 -19.87 -8.40
C TYR A 403 19.64 -21.33 -7.95
N ASN A 404 19.21 -22.23 -8.84
CA ASN A 404 19.21 -23.66 -8.58
C ASN A 404 20.51 -24.28 -9.08
N THR A 405 21.48 -24.47 -8.19
CA THR A 405 22.79 -25.06 -8.50
C THR A 405 22.72 -26.46 -9.10
N LYS A 406 21.72 -27.27 -8.71
CA LYS A 406 21.58 -28.65 -9.20
C LYS A 406 21.13 -28.71 -10.66
N LYS A 407 20.35 -27.74 -11.10
CA LYS A 407 19.74 -27.68 -12.44
C LYS A 407 20.32 -26.57 -13.31
N ASP A 408 21.25 -25.79 -12.75
CA ASP A 408 21.97 -24.72 -13.40
C ASP A 408 21.05 -23.67 -14.06
N TYR A 409 20.04 -23.17 -13.35
CA TYR A 409 19.14 -22.13 -13.85
C TYR A 409 18.49 -21.34 -12.72
N CYS A 410 17.93 -20.16 -13.03
CA CYS A 410 17.29 -19.28 -12.06
C CYS A 410 15.77 -19.20 -12.27
N PRO A 411 14.95 -20.07 -11.62
CA PRO A 411 13.49 -20.03 -11.75
C PRO A 411 12.80 -19.04 -10.81
N LYS A 412 13.46 -18.65 -9.70
CA LYS A 412 12.84 -17.99 -8.56
C LYS A 412 13.44 -16.61 -8.31
N CYS A 413 12.59 -15.64 -7.98
CA CYS A 413 12.94 -14.31 -7.53
C CYS A 413 12.17 -14.01 -6.25
N GLN A 414 12.86 -13.59 -5.20
CA GLN A 414 12.29 -13.20 -3.93
C GLN A 414 12.34 -11.67 -3.80
N LEU A 415 11.19 -11.08 -3.49
CA LEU A 415 11.02 -9.66 -3.24
C LEU A 415 10.70 -9.48 -1.75
N THR A 416 11.46 -8.64 -1.07
CA THR A 416 11.28 -8.38 0.35
C THR A 416 11.07 -6.87 0.55
N PHE A 417 9.92 -6.53 1.13
CA PHE A 417 9.50 -5.16 1.43
C PHE A 417 9.57 -4.92 2.93
N TYR A 418 10.01 -3.72 3.32
CA TYR A 418 9.99 -3.28 4.70
C TYR A 418 8.84 -2.29 4.89
N LEU A 419 7.87 -2.67 5.71
CA LEU A 419 6.64 -1.93 5.93
C LEU A 419 6.54 -1.49 7.39
N ILE A 420 5.92 -0.34 7.62
CA ILE A 420 5.61 0.19 8.94
C ILE A 420 4.13 0.43 9.06
N GLU A 421 3.55 0.04 10.19
CA GLU A 421 2.19 0.43 10.54
C GLU A 421 2.22 1.85 11.10
N ASN A 422 1.30 2.71 10.65
CA ASN A 422 1.22 4.09 11.14
C ASN A 422 0.84 4.13 12.62
N GLY A 423 1.85 4.30 13.47
CA GLY A 423 1.72 4.33 14.93
C GLY A 423 1.30 5.67 15.50
N ASP A 424 1.39 6.77 14.72
CA ASP A 424 1.15 8.13 15.22
C ASP A 424 -0.29 8.35 15.71
N SER A 425 -1.26 7.85 14.96
CA SER A 425 -2.67 7.93 15.35
C SER A 425 -2.96 7.10 16.60
N LYS A 426 -2.36 5.90 16.70
CA LYS A 426 -2.44 5.02 17.87
C LYS A 426 -1.77 5.66 19.10
N LEU A 427 -0.63 6.31 18.91
CA LEU A 427 0.11 7.04 19.94
C LEU A 427 -0.81 8.09 20.56
N VAL A 428 -1.40 8.98 19.76
CA VAL A 428 -2.27 10.06 20.26
C VAL A 428 -3.55 9.50 20.87
N ALA A 429 -4.20 8.54 20.20
CA ALA A 429 -5.45 7.95 20.65
C ALA A 429 -5.34 7.24 22.01
N ILE A 430 -4.15 6.75 22.37
CA ILE A 430 -3.92 6.02 23.62
C ILE A 430 -3.19 6.89 24.65
N LEU A 431 -2.15 7.63 24.26
CA LEU A 431 -1.39 8.46 25.21
C LEU A 431 -2.22 9.61 25.75
N ALA A 432 -3.05 10.28 24.95
CA ALA A 432 -3.79 11.44 25.44
C ALA A 432 -4.81 11.06 26.55
N PRO A 433 -5.65 10.01 26.38
CA PRO A 433 -6.50 9.54 27.47
C PRO A 433 -5.72 9.02 28.68
N MET A 434 -4.62 8.28 28.45
CA MET A 434 -3.80 7.77 29.55
C MET A 434 -3.12 8.90 30.34
N LEU A 435 -2.68 9.95 29.67
CA LEU A 435 -2.11 11.15 30.30
C LEU A 435 -3.17 11.85 31.15
N LEU A 436 -4.39 12.01 30.63
CA LEU A 436 -5.51 12.57 31.38
C LEU A 436 -5.81 11.74 32.63
N ILE A 437 -5.92 10.40 32.50
CA ILE A 437 -6.10 9.50 33.64
C ILE A 437 -4.99 9.68 34.67
N SER A 438 -3.75 9.82 34.23
CA SER A 438 -2.60 9.97 35.12
C SER A 438 -2.62 11.30 35.87
N ILE A 439 -3.02 12.39 35.23
CA ILE A 439 -3.22 13.70 35.86
C ILE A 439 -4.37 13.63 36.87
N LEU A 440 -5.53 13.11 36.49
CA LEU A 440 -6.69 13.00 37.37
C LEU A 440 -6.41 12.10 38.58
N ASN A 441 -5.72 10.97 38.38
CA ASN A 441 -5.31 10.08 39.45
C ASN A 441 -4.28 10.75 40.38
N THR A 442 -3.36 11.54 39.82
CA THR A 442 -2.42 12.35 40.62
C THR A 442 -3.20 13.34 41.49
N LEU A 443 -4.13 14.11 40.92
CA LEU A 443 -4.97 15.03 41.69
C LEU A 443 -5.81 14.32 42.76
N ASN A 444 -6.37 13.15 42.46
CA ASN A 444 -7.12 12.35 43.43
C ASN A 444 -6.25 11.93 44.62
N VAL A 445 -5.00 11.52 44.39
CA VAL A 445 -4.03 11.16 45.44
C VAL A 445 -3.55 12.39 46.22
N PHE A 446 -3.45 13.56 45.60
CA PHE A 446 -2.92 14.79 46.22
C PHE A 446 -3.96 15.63 46.97
N ASN A 447 -5.23 15.64 46.55
CA ASN A 447 -6.28 16.47 47.14
C ASN A 447 -6.84 15.96 48.48
N ASN A 448 -6.43 14.77 48.96
CA ASN A 448 -6.88 14.22 50.24
C ASN A 448 -6.37 14.97 51.49
N GLU A 449 -5.44 15.94 51.36
CA GLU A 449 -4.79 16.58 52.51
C GLU A 449 -5.65 17.62 53.25
N GLU A 450 -6.63 18.25 52.59
CA GLU A 450 -7.34 19.40 53.16
C GLU A 450 -8.76 19.08 53.70
N GLY A 451 -9.06 17.80 53.95
CA GLY A 451 -10.36 17.36 54.48
C GLY A 451 -11.49 17.35 53.43
N GLY A 452 -11.15 17.19 52.15
CA GLY A 452 -12.04 17.50 51.03
C GLY A 452 -12.69 16.33 50.27
N ILE A 453 -12.28 15.07 50.48
CA ILE A 453 -12.83 13.95 49.70
C ILE A 453 -13.12 12.77 50.62
N ASP A 454 -14.38 12.36 50.69
CA ASP A 454 -14.78 11.14 51.41
C ASP A 454 -14.09 9.92 50.78
N ASN A 455 -13.68 8.94 51.60
CA ASN A 455 -13.08 7.69 51.09
C ASN A 455 -13.92 7.01 50.00
N VAL A 456 -15.23 7.16 50.08
CA VAL A 456 -16.18 6.63 49.10
C VAL A 456 -15.94 7.25 47.72
N ASP A 457 -15.78 8.58 47.66
CA ASP A 457 -15.51 9.32 46.42
C ASP A 457 -14.11 9.01 45.89
N TYR A 458 -13.13 8.89 46.78
CA TYR A 458 -11.76 8.51 46.41
C TYR A 458 -11.71 7.15 45.69
N ILE A 459 -12.37 6.14 46.27
CA ILE A 459 -12.43 4.79 45.72
C ILE A 459 -13.26 4.79 44.42
N ALA A 460 -14.37 5.53 44.38
CA ALA A 460 -15.20 5.65 43.18
C ALA A 460 -14.41 6.23 42.00
N ASN A 461 -13.69 7.34 42.22
CA ASN A 461 -12.82 7.95 41.20
C ASN A 461 -11.75 6.97 40.72
N SER A 462 -11.07 6.29 41.65
CA SER A 462 -10.04 5.29 41.33
C SER A 462 -10.59 4.13 40.49
N ALA A 463 -11.78 3.64 40.81
CA ALA A 463 -12.46 2.59 40.06
C ALA A 463 -12.81 3.05 38.64
N THR A 464 -13.28 4.30 38.47
CA THR A 464 -13.56 4.89 37.16
C THR A 464 -12.29 5.01 36.30
N PHE A 465 -11.16 5.40 36.89
CA PHE A 465 -9.88 5.46 36.17
C PHE A 465 -9.40 4.08 35.72
N ALA A 466 -9.46 3.09 36.60
CA ALA A 466 -9.12 1.71 36.27
C ALA A 466 -10.01 1.15 35.15
N LEU A 467 -11.32 1.40 35.21
CA LEU A 467 -12.26 0.97 34.18
C LEU A 467 -11.97 1.63 32.83
N THR A 468 -11.65 2.91 32.83
CA THR A 468 -11.29 3.64 31.59
C THR A 468 -10.02 3.06 30.97
N ALA A 469 -9.00 2.76 31.79
CA ALA A 469 -7.80 2.08 31.32
C ALA A 469 -8.13 0.71 30.71
N VAL A 470 -8.98 -0.10 31.36
CA VAL A 470 -9.43 -1.41 30.84
C VAL A 470 -10.06 -1.30 29.44
N PHE A 471 -10.78 -0.23 29.13
CA PHE A 471 -11.34 -0.03 27.78
C PHE A 471 -10.32 0.42 26.73
N ILE A 472 -9.25 1.10 27.13
CA ILE A 472 -8.19 1.55 26.21
C ILE A 472 -7.21 0.43 25.89
N LEU A 473 -6.92 -0.44 26.86
CA LEU A 473 -5.89 -1.46 26.80
C LEU A 473 -6.00 -2.49 25.66
N PRO A 474 -7.20 -2.97 25.25
CA PRO A 474 -7.33 -3.87 24.10
C PRO A 474 -6.72 -3.32 22.81
N ASN A 475 -6.66 -1.98 22.66
CA ASN A 475 -6.07 -1.33 21.48
C ASN A 475 -4.53 -1.32 21.49
N ILE A 476 -3.90 -1.63 22.63
CA ILE A 476 -2.44 -1.73 22.77
C ILE A 476 -1.93 -3.10 22.30
N PHE A 477 -2.75 -4.15 22.42
CA PHE A 477 -2.36 -5.50 22.02
C PHE A 477 -2.58 -5.72 20.53
N SER A 478 -1.47 -5.92 19.79
CA SER A 478 -1.53 -6.48 18.44
C SER A 478 -2.06 -7.92 18.50
N LYS A 479 -2.86 -8.33 17.50
CA LYS A 479 -3.36 -9.72 17.42
C LYS A 479 -2.22 -10.75 17.40
N ALA A 480 -1.08 -10.37 16.81
CA ALA A 480 0.11 -11.21 16.66
C ALA A 480 0.77 -11.59 17.99
N ASN A 481 0.76 -10.69 18.99
CA ASN A 481 1.52 -10.87 20.24
C ASN A 481 0.76 -11.55 21.37
N ARG A 482 -0.34 -12.26 21.07
CA ARG A 482 -1.14 -12.92 22.11
C ARG A 482 -0.48 -14.15 22.74
N THR A 483 0.56 -14.71 22.11
CA THR A 483 1.23 -15.93 22.59
C THR A 483 2.29 -15.66 23.65
N ASP A 484 2.87 -14.46 23.65
CA ASP A 484 4.06 -14.17 24.44
C ASP A 484 3.68 -13.41 25.70
N LEU A 485 3.82 -14.06 26.86
CA LEU A 485 3.44 -13.48 28.16
C LEU A 485 4.33 -12.30 28.58
N LEU A 486 5.56 -12.20 28.06
CA LEU A 486 6.57 -11.23 28.49
C LEU A 486 7.02 -10.32 27.33
N THR A 487 6.07 -9.68 26.65
CA THR A 487 6.39 -8.61 25.70
C THR A 487 6.50 -7.25 26.38
N THR A 488 7.23 -6.30 25.77
CA THR A 488 7.30 -4.89 26.23
C THR A 488 5.90 -4.27 26.37
N ASN A 489 4.97 -4.64 25.48
CA ASN A 489 3.58 -4.19 25.51
C ASN A 489 2.88 -4.74 26.77
N THR A 490 3.04 -6.04 27.08
CA THR A 490 2.49 -6.62 28.31
C THR A 490 3.07 -5.98 29.56
N ALA A 491 4.38 -5.69 29.58
CA ALA A 491 5.03 -4.99 30.69
C ALA A 491 4.46 -3.56 30.88
N TYR A 492 4.23 -2.83 29.79
CA TYR A 492 3.60 -1.50 29.84
C TYR A 492 2.19 -1.56 30.41
N VAL A 493 1.35 -2.48 29.93
CA VAL A 493 0.00 -2.69 30.45
C VAL A 493 0.01 -3.09 31.92
N PHE A 494 0.93 -3.98 32.30
CA PHE A 494 1.09 -4.42 33.69
C PHE A 494 1.49 -3.26 34.61
N LEU A 495 2.43 -2.41 34.19
CA LEU A 495 2.82 -1.23 34.96
C LEU A 495 1.66 -0.26 35.15
N ILE A 496 0.85 -0.01 34.12
CA ILE A 496 -0.35 0.82 34.24
C ILE A 496 -1.31 0.22 35.29
N PHE A 497 -1.59 -1.08 35.21
CA PHE A 497 -2.51 -1.75 36.14
C PHE A 497 -2.01 -1.74 37.58
N VAL A 498 -0.73 -2.08 37.79
CA VAL A 498 -0.13 -2.07 39.13
C VAL A 498 -0.09 -0.64 39.67
N GLY A 499 0.22 0.35 38.83
CA GLY A 499 0.23 1.76 39.20
C GLY A 499 -1.13 2.24 39.66
N LEU A 500 -2.18 1.96 38.89
CA LEU A 500 -3.57 2.30 39.23
C LEU A 500 -4.08 1.54 40.46
N SER A 501 -3.70 0.28 40.60
CA SER A 501 -4.09 -0.55 41.75
C SER A 501 -3.44 -0.03 43.03
N LEU A 502 -2.14 0.28 43.01
CA LEU A 502 -1.43 0.84 44.16
C LEU A 502 -1.93 2.25 44.50
N SER A 503 -2.31 3.07 43.51
CA SER A 503 -2.90 4.39 43.76
C SER A 503 -4.30 4.33 44.34
N SER A 504 -5.04 3.22 44.20
CA SER A 504 -6.40 3.09 44.73
C SER A 504 -6.48 2.86 46.25
N PHE A 505 -5.36 2.62 46.95
CA PHE A 505 -5.37 2.41 48.40
C PHE A 505 -5.44 3.75 49.16
N PRO A 506 -6.53 4.05 49.88
CA PRO A 506 -6.61 5.27 50.69
C PRO A 506 -5.71 5.16 51.92
N GLU A 507 -5.20 6.30 52.40
CA GLU A 507 -4.29 6.38 53.54
C GLU A 507 -4.92 5.79 54.82
N GLU A 508 -6.21 5.98 55.03
CA GLU A 508 -6.93 5.48 56.20
C GLU A 508 -6.96 3.96 56.31
N LEU A 509 -6.94 3.25 55.18
CA LEU A 509 -6.98 1.78 55.15
C LEU A 509 -5.62 1.16 55.48
N VAL A 510 -4.53 1.77 54.98
CA VAL A 510 -3.18 1.20 55.06
C VAL A 510 -2.32 1.88 56.13
N GLY A 511 -2.80 3.00 56.69
CA GLY A 511 -2.09 3.82 57.67
C GLY A 511 -0.90 4.59 57.09
N THR A 512 -0.68 4.53 55.79
CA THR A 512 0.40 5.26 55.10
C THR A 512 -0.01 5.62 53.68
N ARG A 513 0.41 6.80 53.22
CA ARG A 513 0.22 7.25 51.83
C ARG A 513 1.29 6.77 50.85
N GLY A 514 2.31 6.07 51.36
CA GLY A 514 3.45 5.62 50.58
C GLY A 514 3.06 4.75 49.38
N TYR A 515 2.05 3.88 49.54
CA TYR A 515 1.55 3.03 48.44
C TYR A 515 0.90 3.83 47.33
N ALA A 516 0.08 4.83 47.67
CA ALA A 516 -0.60 5.66 46.68
C ALA A 516 0.40 6.49 45.86
N ILE A 517 1.38 7.11 46.54
CA ILE A 517 2.46 7.85 45.91
C ILE A 517 3.32 6.93 45.02
N ALA A 518 3.65 5.72 45.50
CA ALA A 518 4.37 4.74 44.70
C ALA A 518 3.59 4.31 43.45
N GLY A 519 2.27 4.14 43.57
CA GLY A 519 1.38 3.84 42.44
C GLY A 519 1.38 4.95 41.38
N VAL A 520 1.27 6.21 41.81
CA VAL A 520 1.36 7.38 40.92
C VAL A 520 2.73 7.45 40.26
N ALA A 521 3.82 7.30 41.01
CA ALA A 521 5.17 7.30 40.45
C ALA A 521 5.37 6.18 39.42
N LEU A 522 4.85 4.98 39.70
CA LEU A 522 4.90 3.84 38.78
C LEU A 522 4.07 4.09 37.52
N LEU A 523 2.88 4.68 37.65
CA LEU A 523 2.04 5.10 36.52
C LEU A 523 2.75 6.12 35.64
N TRP A 524 3.34 7.18 36.21
CA TRP A 524 4.12 8.17 35.45
C TRP A 524 5.36 7.55 34.79
N SER A 525 6.02 6.61 35.46
CA SER A 525 7.18 5.91 34.88
C SER A 525 6.81 5.08 33.65
N SER A 526 5.55 4.62 33.54
CA SER A 526 5.10 3.83 32.39
C SER A 526 5.16 4.61 31.08
N PHE A 527 5.05 5.96 31.09
CA PHE A 527 5.15 6.80 29.89
C PHE A 527 6.53 6.81 29.26
N PHE A 528 7.58 6.42 29.99
CA PHE A 528 8.91 6.29 29.39
C PHE A 528 8.98 5.15 28.37
N ILE A 529 8.13 4.12 28.49
CA ILE A 529 8.11 2.99 27.55
C ILE A 529 7.71 3.41 26.14
N PRO A 530 6.56 4.05 25.88
CA PRO A 530 6.18 4.48 24.54
C PRO A 530 7.13 5.57 23.98
N LEU A 531 7.70 6.44 24.83
CA LEU A 531 8.72 7.40 24.40
C LEU A 531 10.01 6.70 23.95
N PHE A 532 10.48 5.72 24.71
CA PHE A 532 11.63 4.91 24.34
C PHE A 532 11.36 4.06 23.10
N ALA A 533 10.14 3.54 22.95
CA ALA A 533 9.70 2.82 21.75
C ALA A 533 9.75 3.73 20.52
N CYS A 534 9.28 4.98 20.63
CA CYS A 534 9.36 5.98 19.56
C CYS A 534 10.81 6.26 19.14
N ALA A 535 11.69 6.52 20.11
CA ALA A 535 13.11 6.74 19.83
C ALA A 535 13.78 5.51 19.18
N SER A 536 13.49 4.32 19.70
CA SER A 536 14.02 3.05 19.17
C SER A 536 13.52 2.78 17.76
N PHE A 537 12.24 3.05 17.49
CA PHE A 537 11.64 2.92 16.17
C PHE A 537 12.25 3.89 15.15
N TYR A 538 12.51 5.14 15.55
CA TYR A 538 13.20 6.10 14.68
C TYR A 538 14.62 5.64 14.32
N VAL A 539 15.37 5.11 15.30
CA VAL A 539 16.71 4.56 15.04
C VAL A 539 16.63 3.33 14.14
N PHE A 540 15.66 2.45 14.38
CA PHE A 540 15.42 1.24 13.60
C PHE A 540 15.12 1.55 12.13
N THR A 541 14.12 2.41 11.87
CA THR A 541 13.74 2.84 10.52
C THR A 541 14.88 3.56 9.79
N LYS A 542 15.64 4.41 10.50
CA LYS A 542 16.85 5.05 9.94
C LYS A 542 17.92 4.02 9.56
N THR A 543 18.10 2.97 10.36
CA THR A 543 19.08 1.91 10.10
C THR A 543 18.70 1.11 8.85
N ILE A 544 17.43 0.70 8.71
CA ILE A 544 16.94 0.02 7.50
C ILE A 544 17.10 0.93 6.28
N ARG A 545 16.65 2.19 6.38
CA ARG A 545 16.73 3.13 5.25
C ARG A 545 18.17 3.38 4.80
N THR A 546 19.11 3.50 5.72
CA THR A 546 20.52 3.74 5.36
C THR A 546 21.24 2.47 4.90
N GLY A 547 20.99 1.33 5.55
CA GLY A 547 21.56 0.02 5.18
C GLY A 547 21.10 -0.41 3.79
N GLU A 548 19.79 -0.48 3.57
CA GLU A 548 19.24 -0.97 2.29
C GLU A 548 19.52 -0.02 1.13
N ILE A 549 19.55 1.30 1.34
CA ILE A 549 19.97 2.22 0.27
C ILE A 549 21.44 1.95 -0.10
N ASN A 550 22.31 1.75 0.89
CA ASN A 550 23.71 1.47 0.63
C ASN A 550 23.91 0.11 -0.01
N ASP A 551 23.20 -0.93 0.42
CA ASP A 551 23.28 -2.27 -0.16
C ASP A 551 22.70 -2.26 -1.59
N PHE A 552 21.55 -1.61 -1.80
CA PHE A 552 20.94 -1.50 -3.12
C PHE A 552 21.81 -0.73 -4.12
N ILE A 553 22.52 0.33 -3.67
CA ILE A 553 23.41 1.13 -4.53
C ILE A 553 24.79 0.48 -4.71
N ASN A 554 25.35 -0.13 -3.65
CA ASN A 554 26.76 -0.56 -3.60
C ASN A 554 26.97 -2.07 -3.66
N ASP A 555 25.94 -2.89 -3.87
CA ASP A 555 26.09 -4.35 -4.01
C ASP A 555 26.93 -4.69 -5.25
N LYS A 556 28.26 -4.72 -5.02
CA LYS A 556 29.31 -5.12 -5.96
C LYS A 556 29.49 -6.64 -5.98
N ASP A 557 28.89 -7.37 -5.04
CA ASP A 557 29.08 -8.81 -4.85
C ASP A 557 28.18 -9.65 -5.78
N PHE A 558 27.37 -8.99 -6.61
CA PHE A 558 26.64 -9.65 -7.68
C PHE A 558 27.55 -10.01 -8.86
N LYS A 559 28.42 -11.01 -8.67
CA LYS A 559 29.08 -11.73 -9.76
C LYS A 559 28.04 -12.54 -10.51
N GLN A 560 27.45 -11.96 -11.55
CA GLN A 560 26.72 -12.76 -12.52
C GLN A 560 27.72 -13.71 -13.19
N PHE A 561 27.42 -15.00 -13.23
CA PHE A 561 28.15 -15.93 -14.09
C PHE A 561 28.03 -15.40 -15.52
N ASN A 562 29.17 -15.20 -16.17
CA ASN A 562 29.28 -14.83 -17.58
C ASN A 562 28.56 -15.87 -18.44
N TYR A 563 27.25 -15.70 -18.63
CA TYR A 563 26.65 -16.07 -19.90
C TYR A 563 27.17 -14.99 -20.85
N GLU A 564 27.98 -15.34 -21.84
CA GLU A 564 28.37 -14.42 -22.90
C GLU A 564 27.09 -13.97 -23.63
N VAL A 565 26.52 -12.86 -23.17
CA VAL A 565 25.45 -12.12 -23.86
C VAL A 565 26.06 -11.29 -25.00
N ASP A 566 27.28 -11.59 -25.44
CA ASP A 566 27.95 -10.85 -26.50
C ASP A 566 27.25 -11.00 -27.86
N ASN A 567 26.42 -12.04 -28.05
CA ASN A 567 25.56 -12.15 -29.24
C ASN A 567 24.21 -11.40 -29.16
N TYR A 568 23.84 -10.81 -28.01
CA TYR A 568 22.58 -10.06 -27.88
C TYR A 568 22.79 -8.57 -27.58
N LYS A 569 24.03 -8.13 -27.32
CA LYS A 569 24.37 -6.71 -27.15
C LYS A 569 24.04 -5.87 -28.39
N ASP A 570 24.05 -6.45 -29.58
CA ASP A 570 23.86 -5.71 -30.83
C ASP A 570 22.38 -5.42 -31.21
N LYS A 571 21.39 -5.91 -30.44
CA LYS A 571 19.97 -5.73 -30.78
C LYS A 571 19.12 -4.95 -29.76
N PHE A 572 19.67 -4.55 -28.63
CA PHE A 572 18.96 -3.70 -27.67
C PHE A 572 19.41 -2.25 -27.78
N TYR A 573 18.93 -1.57 -28.81
CA TYR A 573 18.87 -0.12 -28.78
C TYR A 573 17.75 0.27 -27.82
N SER A 574 18.07 1.07 -26.80
CA SER A 574 17.03 1.79 -26.09
C SER A 574 16.31 2.68 -27.12
N VAL A 575 14.98 2.75 -27.06
CA VAL A 575 14.18 3.59 -27.97
C VAL A 575 14.58 5.08 -27.87
N GLY A 576 15.35 5.47 -26.84
CA GLY A 576 16.00 6.78 -26.74
C GLY A 576 17.31 6.96 -27.51
N GLU A 577 18.04 5.89 -27.84
CA GLU A 577 19.33 5.98 -28.56
C GLU A 577 19.19 5.94 -30.09
N ILE A 578 17.99 5.67 -30.62
CA ILE A 578 17.72 5.77 -32.06
C ILE A 578 17.44 7.23 -32.46
N ALA A 579 17.05 8.09 -31.52
CA ALA A 579 16.83 9.52 -31.78
C ALA A 579 18.14 10.33 -31.83
N ASP A 580 19.21 9.86 -31.18
CA ASP A 580 20.49 10.60 -31.09
C ASP A 580 21.56 10.10 -32.08
N LYS A 581 21.28 9.07 -32.90
CA LYS A 581 22.29 8.46 -33.78
C LYS A 581 22.41 9.06 -35.19
N GLU A 582 21.64 10.10 -35.53
CA GLU A 582 21.84 10.87 -36.77
C GLU A 582 22.65 12.17 -36.60
N GLY A 583 23.16 12.48 -35.41
CA GLY A 583 23.93 13.69 -35.18
C GLY A 583 25.15 13.46 -34.30
N VAL A 584 26.30 13.96 -34.75
CA VAL A 584 27.55 14.13 -33.96
C VAL A 584 28.45 12.90 -33.92
N ASN A 585 28.96 12.57 -35.10
CA ASN A 585 30.29 12.01 -35.23
C ASN A 585 31.30 13.16 -35.22
N THR A 586 31.86 13.51 -34.06
CA THR A 586 33.20 14.12 -33.92
C THR A 586 33.52 14.39 -32.45
N LEU A 587 34.81 14.26 -32.13
CA LEU A 587 35.52 14.70 -30.93
C LEU A 587 35.79 13.69 -29.78
N TYR A 588 37.05 13.27 -29.79
CA TYR A 588 37.95 12.92 -28.69
C TYR A 588 38.11 11.45 -28.25
N LYS A 589 39.09 10.83 -28.92
CA LYS A 589 40.10 9.96 -28.30
C LYS A 589 40.89 10.76 -27.24
N SER A 590 41.02 10.23 -26.03
CA SER A 590 42.23 10.40 -25.22
C SER A 590 42.38 9.25 -24.23
N LYS A 591 43.52 8.57 -24.36
CA LYS A 591 44.13 7.62 -23.41
C LYS A 591 44.62 8.43 -22.21
N GLU A 592 44.36 7.97 -20.97
CA GLU A 592 45.41 7.80 -19.97
C GLU A 592 44.93 7.01 -18.75
N ARG A 593 45.83 6.15 -18.26
CA ARG A 593 45.69 5.30 -17.08
C ARG A 593 46.25 6.01 -15.85
N ASP A 594 45.73 5.57 -14.70
CA ASP A 594 46.37 5.53 -13.38
C ASP A 594 46.71 6.85 -12.67
N LYS A 595 45.84 7.20 -11.71
CA LYS A 595 46.17 7.45 -10.29
C LYS A 595 44.91 7.91 -9.55
N ILE A 596 44.22 7.00 -8.86
CA ILE A 596 43.23 7.38 -7.85
C ILE A 596 43.89 7.23 -6.48
N THR A 597 44.16 8.39 -5.89
CA THR A 597 44.54 8.61 -4.51
C THR A 597 43.44 8.08 -3.58
N HIS A 598 43.81 7.24 -2.62
CA HIS A 598 42.95 6.86 -1.50
C HIS A 598 42.62 8.12 -0.68
N VAL A 599 41.35 8.56 -0.72
CA VAL A 599 40.80 9.50 0.27
C VAL A 599 40.17 8.67 1.37
N THR A 600 40.88 8.53 2.50
CA THR A 600 40.37 7.91 3.71
C THR A 600 39.44 8.90 4.42
N TYR A 601 38.12 8.76 4.27
CA TYR A 601 37.18 9.47 5.14
C TYR A 601 37.20 8.85 6.52
N ARG A 602 37.87 9.52 7.47
CA ARG A 602 37.83 9.19 8.90
C ARG A 602 36.52 9.75 9.48
N THR A 603 35.43 8.99 9.37
CA THR A 603 34.19 9.32 10.10
C THR A 603 34.43 9.09 11.59
N LYS A 604 34.38 10.17 12.39
CA LYS A 604 34.34 10.07 13.85
C LYS A 604 33.04 9.36 14.25
N LYS A 605 33.15 8.13 14.75
CA LYS A 605 32.06 7.41 15.42
C LYS A 605 31.61 8.22 16.64
N CYS A 606 30.45 8.86 16.59
CA CYS A 606 29.73 9.24 17.80
C CYS A 606 29.23 7.95 18.48
N ASN A 607 29.80 7.64 19.64
CA ASN A 607 29.61 6.39 20.35
C ASN A 607 28.36 6.42 21.27
N ILE A 608 27.19 6.69 20.68
CA ILE A 608 25.88 6.56 21.36
C ILE A 608 25.56 5.09 21.66
N ASN A 609 26.14 4.16 20.88
CA ASN A 609 25.95 2.71 21.08
C ASN A 609 26.54 2.17 22.38
N SER A 610 27.50 2.85 23.03
CA SER A 610 28.11 2.34 24.27
C SER A 610 27.22 2.50 25.51
N PHE A 611 26.29 3.47 25.49
CA PHE A 611 25.36 3.68 26.60
C PHE A 611 24.18 2.70 26.49
N PHE A 612 23.57 2.60 25.31
CA PHE A 612 22.42 1.72 25.07
C PHE A 612 22.78 0.23 25.02
N GLY A 613 23.96 -0.12 24.52
CA GLY A 613 24.44 -1.51 24.57
C GLY A 613 24.63 -2.03 26.00
N LYS A 614 24.98 -1.15 26.95
CA LYS A 614 25.09 -1.50 28.38
C LYS A 614 23.73 -1.64 29.05
N VAL A 615 22.75 -0.80 28.71
CA VAL A 615 21.38 -0.91 29.24
C VAL A 615 20.70 -2.18 28.70
N TYR A 616 20.84 -2.49 27.41
CA TYR A 616 20.29 -3.72 26.82
C TYR A 616 20.97 -4.99 27.35
N GLN A 617 22.30 -4.99 27.51
CA GLN A 617 23.01 -6.10 28.18
C GLN A 617 22.64 -6.23 29.66
N TRP A 618 22.28 -5.14 30.34
CA TRP A 618 21.86 -5.18 31.74
C TRP A 618 20.45 -5.77 31.91
N VAL A 619 19.53 -5.45 30.99
CA VAL A 619 18.18 -6.04 30.97
C VAL A 619 18.22 -7.51 30.57
N THR A 620 19.03 -7.91 29.59
CA THR A 620 19.10 -9.30 29.09
C THR A 620 19.98 -10.25 29.92
N LYS A 621 20.88 -9.73 30.78
CA LYS A 621 21.67 -10.58 31.71
C LYS A 621 20.90 -11.07 32.93
N LYS A 622 19.68 -10.59 33.18
CA LYS A 622 18.88 -11.01 34.34
C LYS A 622 18.09 -12.31 34.13
N ASP A 623 18.04 -12.83 32.90
CA ASP A 623 17.42 -14.12 32.56
C ASP A 623 18.44 -15.24 32.26
N LYS A 624 19.55 -15.27 33.01
CA LYS A 624 20.44 -16.45 33.07
C LYS A 624 20.80 -16.81 34.50
#